data_AF-C7S6W2-F1
#
_entry.id   AF-C7S6W2-F1
#
_cell.length_a   1.000
_cell.length_b   1.000
_cell.length_c   1.000
_cell.angle_alpha   90.00
_cell.angle_beta   90.00
_cell.angle_gamma   90.00
#
_symmetry.space_group_name_H-M   'P 1'
#
loop_
_entity.id
_entity.type
_entity.pdbx_description
1 polymer ?
#
loop_
_entity_poly.entity_id
_entity_poly.type
_entity_poly.pdbx_seq_one_letter_code
_entity_poly.pdbx_strand_id
1 'polypeptide(L)'
;AINMRLKIERGFGYQPAAARCRPDEETRAIGRLVLDASFSPVRRVAYAVEAARVEQRTDLDKLVIDIETNGTIDAEEAVRTAADILSDQLSVFGDFTH
;
A
#
# COMPACT_ATOMS: atom_id res chain seq x y z
N ALA A 1 -1.01 -8.65 -36.83
CA ALA A 1 -1.51 -9.01 -35.48
C ALA A 1 -0.36 -8.81 -34.48
N ILE A 2 -0.65 -8.32 -33.27
CA ILE A 2 0.33 -8.13 -32.20
C ILE A 2 0.17 -9.29 -31.20
N ASN A 3 1.25 -9.95 -30.83
CA ASN A 3 1.28 -11.02 -29.83
C ASN A 3 2.24 -10.64 -28.70
N MET A 4 1.76 -10.68 -27.46
CA MET A 4 2.55 -10.36 -26.27
C MET A 4 2.29 -11.39 -25.17
N ARG A 5 3.31 -11.66 -24.34
CA ARG A 5 3.23 -12.51 -23.14
C ARG A 5 3.57 -11.66 -21.93
N LEU A 6 2.66 -11.63 -20.95
CA LEU A 6 2.83 -10.86 -19.73
C LEU A 6 3.02 -11.80 -18.53
N LYS A 7 3.83 -11.38 -17.57
CA LYS A 7 4.02 -12.07 -16.27
C LYS A 7 3.39 -11.20 -15.19
N ILE A 8 2.43 -11.75 -14.45
CA ILE A 8 1.76 -11.09 -13.32
C ILE A 8 2.32 -11.66 -12.02
N GLU A 9 2.61 -10.79 -11.05
CA GLU A 9 3.15 -11.16 -9.74
C GLU A 9 2.46 -10.37 -8.64
N ARG A 10 2.47 -10.91 -7.41
CA ARG A 10 2.06 -10.21 -6.19
C ARG A 10 3.30 -9.77 -5.42
N GLY A 11 3.25 -8.62 -4.78
CA GLY A 11 4.37 -8.06 -4.04
C GLY A 11 3.93 -6.91 -3.15
N PHE A 12 4.90 -6.28 -2.50
CA PHE A 12 4.67 -5.15 -1.60
C PHE A 12 5.39 -3.90 -2.10
N GLY A 13 4.74 -2.75 -1.96
CA GLY A 13 5.32 -1.45 -2.27
C GLY A 13 5.73 -1.29 -3.73
N TYR A 14 6.93 -0.78 -3.94
CA TYR A 14 7.50 -0.49 -5.25
C TYR A 14 8.82 -1.24 -5.44
N GLN A 15 8.98 -1.90 -6.57
CA GLN A 15 10.21 -2.58 -6.96
C GLN A 15 10.65 -2.07 -8.34
N PRO A 16 11.80 -1.38 -8.44
CA PRO A 16 12.29 -0.91 -9.72
C PRO A 16 12.75 -2.09 -10.60
N ALA A 17 12.62 -1.94 -11.91
CA ALA A 17 12.99 -2.94 -12.91
C ALA A 17 14.44 -3.42 -12.74
N ALA A 18 15.35 -2.50 -12.39
CA ALA A 18 16.76 -2.81 -12.16
C ALA A 18 16.97 -3.80 -11.00
N ALA A 19 16.21 -3.68 -9.91
CA ALA A 19 16.30 -4.61 -8.78
C ALA A 19 15.73 -6.00 -9.10
N ARG A 20 14.89 -6.09 -10.14
CA ARG A 20 14.28 -7.33 -10.62
C ARG A 20 15.10 -8.01 -11.71
N CYS A 21 16.15 -7.35 -12.22
CA CYS A 21 17.10 -7.93 -13.16
C CYS A 21 18.12 -8.79 -12.42
N ARG A 22 17.78 -10.04 -12.10
CA ARG A 22 18.74 -10.98 -11.52
C ARG A 22 19.79 -11.41 -12.55
N PRO A 23 21.08 -11.51 -12.18
CA PRO A 23 22.14 -11.91 -13.09
C PRO A 23 21.99 -13.36 -13.60
N ASP A 24 21.32 -14.23 -12.84
CA ASP A 24 21.17 -15.67 -13.13
C ASP A 24 19.83 -16.04 -13.78
N GLU A 25 18.89 -15.09 -13.91
CA GLU A 25 17.64 -15.33 -14.63
C GLU A 25 17.85 -15.07 -16.13
N GLU A 26 17.13 -15.82 -16.98
CA GLU A 26 16.94 -15.64 -18.43
C GLU A 26 16.40 -14.23 -18.83
N THR A 27 16.53 -13.23 -17.96
CA THR A 27 16.25 -11.82 -18.18
C THR A 27 16.99 -11.20 -19.38
N ARG A 28 18.03 -11.89 -19.90
CA ARG A 28 18.77 -11.50 -21.11
C ARG A 28 18.23 -12.11 -22.41
N ALA A 29 17.14 -12.87 -22.39
CA ALA A 29 16.51 -13.32 -23.62
C ALA A 29 16.04 -12.10 -24.44
N ILE A 30 16.55 -11.97 -25.66
CA ILE A 30 16.21 -10.87 -26.58
C ILE A 30 14.69 -10.82 -26.76
N GLY A 31 14.10 -9.64 -26.56
CA GLY A 31 12.65 -9.42 -26.68
C GLY A 31 11.87 -9.44 -25.36
N ARG A 32 12.52 -9.67 -24.21
CA ARG A 32 11.89 -9.48 -22.90
C ARG A 32 12.08 -8.03 -22.42
N LEU A 33 10.98 -7.36 -22.09
CA LEU A 33 10.98 -6.03 -21.48
C LEU A 33 10.66 -6.16 -19.99
N VAL A 34 11.51 -5.58 -19.14
CA VAL A 34 11.29 -5.52 -17.69
C VAL A 34 10.75 -4.14 -17.34
N LEU A 35 9.70 -4.11 -16.53
CA LEU A 35 9.05 -2.89 -16.06
C LEU A 35 9.14 -2.80 -14.55
N ASP A 36 9.07 -1.56 -14.03
CA ASP A 36 8.90 -1.32 -12.61
C ASP A 36 7.60 -1.95 -12.13
N ALA A 37 7.62 -2.55 -10.95
CA ALA A 37 6.42 -3.08 -10.32
C ALA A 37 5.97 -2.16 -9.19
N SER A 38 4.85 -1.46 -9.43
CA SER A 38 4.11 -0.78 -8.37
C SER A 38 2.98 -1.68 -7.91
N PHE A 39 3.17 -2.32 -6.77
CA PHE A 39 2.19 -3.24 -6.18
C PHE A 39 1.21 -2.54 -5.24
N SER A 40 1.53 -1.32 -4.79
CA SER A 40 0.68 -0.56 -3.88
C SER A 40 -0.65 -0.19 -4.55
N PRO A 41 -1.80 -0.59 -3.99
CA PRO A 41 -3.09 -0.14 -4.46
C PRO A 41 -3.41 1.31 -4.03
N VAL A 42 -2.70 1.83 -3.03
CA VAL A 42 -2.80 3.21 -2.55
C VAL A 42 -1.75 4.08 -3.24
N ARG A 43 -2.17 5.20 -3.82
CA ARG A 43 -1.32 6.15 -4.55
C ARG A 43 -0.87 7.32 -3.69
N ARG A 44 -1.78 7.87 -2.88
CA ARG A 44 -1.53 9.05 -2.06
C ARG A 44 -2.33 8.98 -0.78
N VAL A 45 -1.72 9.44 0.30
CA VAL A 45 -2.35 9.62 1.61
C VAL A 45 -1.96 10.99 2.13
N ALA A 46 -2.93 11.77 2.60
CA ALA A 46 -2.71 13.00 3.35
C ALA A 46 -3.51 12.93 4.65
N TYR A 47 -3.04 13.61 5.69
CA TYR A 47 -3.76 13.69 6.95
C TYR A 47 -3.74 15.11 7.51
N ALA A 48 -4.78 15.45 8.25
CA ALA A 48 -4.90 16.70 8.99
C ALA A 48 -5.50 16.41 10.37
N VAL A 49 -5.05 17.16 11.38
CA VAL A 49 -5.61 17.10 12.72
C VAL A 49 -6.30 18.43 12.99
N GLU A 50 -7.59 18.34 13.30
CA GLU A 50 -8.46 19.49 13.58
C GLU A 50 -8.92 19.43 15.04
N ALA A 51 -9.13 20.60 15.66
CA ALA A 51 -9.73 20.64 16.98
C ALA A 51 -11.20 20.16 16.91
N ALA A 52 -11.54 19.16 17.70
CA ALA A 52 -12.88 18.62 17.80
C ALA A 52 -13.56 19.11 19.08
N ARG A 53 -14.79 19.60 18.94
CA ARG A 53 -15.68 19.79 20.08
C ARG A 53 -16.73 18.69 20.06
N VAL A 54 -16.69 17.81 21.06
CA VAL A 54 -17.73 16.80 21.28
C VAL A 54 -18.45 17.18 22.55
N GLU A 55 -19.69 17.66 22.39
CA GLU A 55 -20.53 18.13 23.50
C GLU A 55 -19.86 19.26 24.31
N GLN A 56 -19.55 19.00 25.59
CA GLN A 56 -18.86 19.92 26.50
C GLN A 56 -17.34 19.71 26.54
N ARG A 57 -16.82 18.71 25.83
CA ARG A 57 -15.38 18.42 25.75
C ARG A 57 -14.76 19.16 24.58
N THR A 58 -13.79 20.01 24.88
CA THR A 58 -13.00 20.80 23.90
C THR A 58 -11.57 20.28 23.76
N ASP A 59 -11.25 19.17 24.40
CA ASP A 59 -9.91 18.56 24.50
C ASP A 59 -9.72 17.37 23.54
N LEU A 60 -10.53 17.28 22.49
CA LEU A 60 -10.48 16.17 21.54
C LEU A 60 -9.91 16.62 20.20
N ASP A 61 -9.21 15.70 19.56
CA ASP A 61 -8.65 15.88 18.22
C ASP A 61 -9.47 15.07 17.20
N LYS A 62 -9.74 15.66 16.04
CA LYS A 62 -10.35 15.01 14.88
C LYS A 62 -9.27 14.76 13.84
N LEU A 63 -9.01 13.48 13.56
CA LEU A 63 -8.12 13.06 12.49
C LEU A 63 -8.90 12.92 11.18
N VAL A 64 -8.50 13.68 10.16
CA VAL A 64 -9.00 13.56 8.78
C VAL A 64 -7.91 12.93 7.94
N ILE A 65 -8.24 11.86 7.21
CA ILE A 65 -7.32 11.16 6.31
C ILE A 65 -7.92 11.14 4.90
N ASP A 66 -7.20 11.72 3.95
CA ASP A 66 -7.54 11.70 2.53
C ASP A 66 -6.72 10.62 1.83
N ILE A 67 -7.39 9.61 1.27
CA ILE A 67 -6.76 8.46 0.64
C ILE A 67 -7.16 8.39 -0.83
N GLU A 68 -6.16 8.26 -1.71
CA GLU A 68 -6.35 8.09 -3.14
C GLU A 68 -5.85 6.70 -3.54
N THR A 69 -6.74 5.84 -4.06
CA THR A 69 -6.41 4.48 -4.52
C THR A 69 -6.37 4.40 -6.05
N ASN A 70 -5.80 3.33 -6.58
CA ASN A 70 -5.79 3.04 -8.02
C ASN A 70 -7.05 2.30 -8.51
N GLY A 71 -8.06 2.14 -7.66
CA GLY A 71 -9.32 1.44 -7.94
C GLY A 71 -9.29 -0.08 -7.74
N THR A 72 -8.16 -0.67 -7.33
CA THR A 72 -8.08 -2.11 -7.04
C THR A 72 -8.75 -2.47 -5.70
N ILE A 73 -8.72 -1.55 -4.74
CA ILE A 73 -9.42 -1.67 -3.44
C ILE A 73 -10.07 -0.33 -3.07
N ASP A 74 -11.12 -0.40 -2.26
CA ASP A 74 -11.75 0.79 -1.68
C ASP A 74 -10.89 1.37 -0.56
N ALA A 75 -11.00 2.69 -0.34
CA ALA A 75 -10.24 3.38 0.70
C ALA A 75 -10.55 2.83 2.11
N GLU A 76 -11.80 2.45 2.38
CA GLU A 76 -12.19 1.84 3.65
C GLU A 76 -11.48 0.49 3.89
N GLU A 77 -11.42 -0.36 2.87
CA GLU A 77 -10.74 -1.65 2.94
C GLU A 77 -9.22 -1.48 3.12
N ALA A 78 -8.64 -0.48 2.47
CA ALA A 78 -7.24 -0.11 2.67
C ALA A 78 -6.96 0.29 4.12
N VAL A 79 -7.84 1.10 4.73
CA VAL A 79 -7.72 1.51 6.14
C VAL A 79 -7.86 0.32 7.08
N ARG A 80 -8.82 -0.57 6.84
CA ARG A 80 -9.02 -1.78 7.64
C ARG A 80 -7.76 -2.65 7.63
N THR A 81 -7.24 -2.93 6.44
CA THR A 81 -6.01 -3.72 6.28
C THR A 81 -4.82 -3.05 6.99
N ALA A 82 -4.71 -1.72 6.91
CA ALA A 82 -3.66 -0.98 7.61
C ALA A 82 -3.81 -1.05 9.13
N ALA A 83 -5.03 -1.00 9.66
CA ALA A 83 -5.31 -1.13 11.08
C ALA A 83 -4.99 -2.53 11.61
N ASP A 84 -5.29 -3.58 10.83
CA ASP A 84 -4.95 -4.96 11.16
C ASP A 84 -3.42 -5.13 11.21
N ILE A 85 -2.71 -4.67 10.18
CA ILE A 85 -1.23 -4.69 10.16
C ILE A 85 -0.66 -3.93 11.36
N LEU A 86 -1.20 -2.75 11.69
CA LEU A 86 -0.72 -1.97 12.83
C LEU A 86 -0.95 -2.71 14.15
N SER A 87 -2.11 -3.33 14.32
CA SER A 87 -2.44 -4.13 15.50
C SER A 87 -1.49 -5.31 15.66
N ASP A 88 -1.20 -6.02 14.56
CA ASP A 88 -0.22 -7.10 14.52
C ASP A 88 1.18 -6.61 14.91
N GLN A 89 1.62 -5.44 14.42
CA GLN A 89 2.92 -4.87 14.81
C GLN A 89 2.97 -4.45 16.28
N LEU A 90 1.86 -3.97 16.83
CA LEU A 90 1.78 -3.56 18.24
C LEU A 90 1.75 -4.75 19.20
N SER A 91 1.33 -5.93 18.76
CA SER A 91 1.27 -7.16 19.59
C SER A 91 2.59 -7.49 20.31
N VAL A 92 3.73 -7.02 19.78
CA VAL A 92 5.05 -7.15 20.41
C VAL A 92 5.12 -6.46 21.78
N PHE A 93 4.32 -5.42 22.01
CA PHE A 93 4.30 -4.64 23.24
C PHE A 93 3.22 -5.09 24.24
N GLY A 94 2.29 -5.97 23.85
CA GLY A 94 1.19 -6.46 24.67
C GLY A 94 0.03 -7.00 23.83
N ASP A 95 -0.91 -7.74 24.44
CA ASP A 95 -2.11 -8.21 23.74
C ASP A 95 -3.12 -7.06 23.58
N PHE A 96 -3.20 -6.52 22.36
CA PHE A 96 -4.16 -5.46 21.97
C PHE A 96 -5.43 -6.01 21.31
N THR A 97 -5.57 -7.34 21.23
CA THR A 97 -6.76 -8.01 20.71
C THR A 97 -7.83 -8.05 21.79
N HIS A 98 -8.97 -7.36 21.58
CA HIS A 98 -10.21 -7.55 22.33
C HIS A 98 -11.33 -7.90 21.37
#